data_AF-A0A426UVD1-F1
#
_entry.id   AF-A0A426UVD1-F1
#
_cell.length_a   1.000
_cell.length_b   1.000
_cell.length_c   1.000
_cell.angle_alpha   90.00
_cell.angle_beta   90.00
_cell.angle_gamma   90.00
#
_symmetry.space_group_name_H-M   'P 1'
#
loop_
_entity.id
_entity.type
_entity.pdbx_description
1 polymer ?
#
loop_
_entity_poly.entity_id
_entity_poly.type
_entity_poly.pdbx_seq_one_letter_code
_entity_poly.pdbx_strand_id
1 'polypeptide(L)'
;MPRSRSGSGASDGGAKILTKVLDDADTWRAPKQKDRGGGGKGPKQKPPKKDPNFQPKAPTNMKPSGDIEADRLRLRQAVRDKIDDAADQTNPDGWTKKTRQPCVSAVWDRKSGNVYYNHNVKDSVDPDDLDPILRERFQNFQDKKNWDFDLEEDQTMHGIPGQHSETRATNEALKAARAEGRDPDLGDFMVENARVTSESRSDHKNPMPCCANCTQMIDGVNGSSGGWDVVDGKKTKRKNWDGS
;
A
#
# COMPACT_ATOMS: atom_id res chain seq x y z
N MET A 1 -13.81 55.55 68.59
CA MET A 1 -13.71 56.74 67.69
C MET A 1 -12.24 56.95 67.38
N PRO A 2 -11.78 57.43 66.20
CA PRO A 2 -12.50 58.03 65.07
C PRO A 2 -12.22 57.36 63.70
N ARG A 3 -12.92 57.90 62.69
CA ARG A 3 -12.91 57.63 61.24
C ARG A 3 -11.77 58.40 60.54
N SER A 4 -11.38 57.94 59.34
CA SER A 4 -11.39 58.67 58.05
C SER A 4 -10.19 58.24 57.16
N ARG A 5 -10.35 57.69 55.95
CA ARG A 5 -10.91 58.16 54.64
C ARG A 5 -9.84 58.72 53.70
N SER A 6 -9.57 57.99 52.62
CA SER A 6 -9.22 58.39 51.24
C SER A 6 -8.39 57.25 50.62
N GLY A 7 -8.72 56.59 49.52
CA GLY A 7 -9.46 57.03 48.34
C GLY A 7 -8.62 56.68 47.11
N SER A 8 -8.95 55.54 46.48
CA SER A 8 -9.01 55.29 45.03
C SER A 8 -7.87 55.74 44.10
N GLY A 9 -7.31 54.81 43.34
CA GLY A 9 -6.69 55.15 42.05
C GLY A 9 -5.81 54.09 41.40
N ALA A 10 -6.27 53.59 40.25
CA ALA A 10 -5.50 53.11 39.10
C ALA A 10 -4.74 51.76 39.21
N SER A 11 -5.46 50.69 38.89
CA SER A 11 -4.91 49.61 38.06
C SER A 11 -5.16 49.98 36.59
N ASP A 12 -4.13 50.45 35.88
CA ASP A 12 -4.19 50.64 34.43
C ASP A 12 -2.86 50.22 33.80
N GLY A 13 -2.92 49.11 33.06
CA GLY A 13 -1.75 48.40 32.57
C GLY A 13 -2.06 47.44 31.43
N GLY A 14 -2.85 47.91 30.45
CA GLY A 14 -2.55 47.61 29.04
C GLY A 14 -2.88 46.22 28.50
N ALA A 15 -4.12 45.76 28.69
CA ALA A 15 -4.73 44.84 27.73
C ALA A 15 -5.08 45.62 26.44
N LYS A 16 -4.10 45.77 25.54
CA LYS A 16 -4.30 46.10 24.11
C LYS A 16 -3.92 44.81 23.38
N ILE A 17 -4.82 44.02 22.81
CA ILE A 17 -5.49 44.25 21.53
C ILE A 17 -6.67 43.26 21.50
N LEU A 18 -7.84 43.66 21.97
CA LEU A 18 -9.06 42.84 21.89
C LEU A 18 -10.28 43.75 21.92
N THR A 19 -10.36 44.68 20.95
CA THR A 19 -11.57 45.46 20.62
C THR A 19 -11.27 46.40 19.45
N LYS A 20 -11.14 45.84 18.26
CA LYS A 20 -11.46 46.52 17.00
C LYS A 20 -11.83 45.41 16.02
N VAL A 21 -13.13 45.23 15.84
CA VAL A 21 -13.91 44.83 14.65
C VAL A 21 -15.21 44.23 15.19
N LEU A 22 -16.01 45.07 15.85
CA LEU A 22 -17.42 44.86 16.14
C LEU A 22 -18.06 46.24 16.00
N ASP A 23 -18.20 46.67 14.76
CA ASP A 23 -19.17 47.67 14.30
C ASP A 23 -18.94 47.85 12.80
N ASP A 24 -19.51 46.93 12.03
CA ASP A 24 -19.93 47.19 10.66
C ASP A 24 -21.09 46.25 10.34
N ALA A 25 -22.27 46.68 10.81
CA ALA A 25 -23.56 46.01 10.64
C ALA A 25 -24.13 46.17 9.22
N ASP A 26 -23.28 46.11 8.18
CA ASP A 26 -23.71 46.27 6.78
C ASP A 26 -23.06 45.29 5.78
N THR A 27 -22.39 44.23 6.24
CA THR A 27 -21.77 43.22 5.35
C THR A 27 -22.55 41.91 5.19
N TRP A 28 -23.70 41.75 5.85
CA TRP A 28 -24.57 40.57 5.67
C TRP A 28 -25.60 40.73 4.55
N ARG A 29 -25.15 41.14 3.36
CA ARG A 29 -25.92 40.89 2.15
C ARG A 29 -25.66 39.45 1.70
N ALA A 30 -26.71 38.63 1.79
CA ALA A 30 -26.74 37.28 1.23
C ALA A 30 -26.11 37.27 -0.17
N PRO A 31 -25.16 36.36 -0.47
CA PRO A 31 -24.63 36.25 -1.81
C PRO A 31 -25.77 35.88 -2.74
N LYS A 32 -26.08 36.77 -3.69
CA LYS A 32 -26.96 36.49 -4.84
C LYS A 32 -26.53 35.17 -5.44
N GLN A 33 -27.48 34.25 -5.53
CA GLN A 33 -27.41 33.01 -6.28
C GLN A 33 -26.96 33.34 -7.70
N LYS A 34 -25.65 33.26 -7.97
CA LYS A 34 -25.11 33.34 -9.33
C LYS A 34 -25.63 32.14 -10.08
N ASP A 35 -26.27 32.42 -11.19
CA ASP A 35 -26.72 31.45 -12.17
C ASP A 35 -25.65 30.39 -12.39
N ARG A 36 -26.06 29.12 -12.32
CA ARG A 36 -25.28 27.94 -12.72
C ARG A 36 -25.09 27.98 -14.24
N GLY A 37 -24.30 28.93 -14.71
CA GLY A 37 -23.71 28.95 -16.05
C GLY A 37 -22.57 27.96 -16.11
N GLY A 38 -22.64 27.03 -17.06
CA GLY A 38 -21.76 25.87 -17.19
C GLY A 38 -20.28 26.18 -16.97
N GLY A 39 -19.69 25.50 -15.99
CA GLY A 39 -18.25 25.46 -15.80
C GLY A 39 -17.61 24.87 -17.05
N GLY A 40 -17.05 25.75 -17.89
CA GLY A 40 -16.23 25.37 -19.02
C GLY A 40 -15.13 24.43 -18.53
N LYS A 41 -15.13 23.20 -19.04
CA LYS A 41 -14.00 22.29 -18.89
C LYS A 41 -12.80 22.97 -19.52
N GLY A 42 -11.94 23.58 -18.69
CA GLY A 42 -10.64 24.04 -19.13
C GLY A 42 -9.93 22.92 -19.92
N PRO A 43 -9.09 23.28 -20.90
CA PRO A 43 -8.46 22.29 -21.77
C PRO A 43 -7.77 21.23 -20.91
N LYS A 44 -8.20 19.96 -21.06
CA LYS A 44 -7.53 18.82 -20.41
C LYS A 44 -6.06 18.87 -20.83
N GLN A 45 -5.16 19.12 -19.89
CA GLN A 45 -3.73 19.00 -20.14
C GLN A 45 -3.47 17.61 -20.73
N LYS A 46 -2.79 17.57 -21.87
CA LYS A 46 -2.39 16.30 -22.48
C LYS A 46 -1.42 15.61 -21.50
N PRO A 47 -1.56 14.28 -21.30
CA PRO A 47 -0.60 13.55 -20.48
C PRO A 47 0.82 13.74 -21.06
N PRO A 48 1.85 13.77 -20.21
CA PRO A 48 3.23 13.85 -20.65
C PRO A 48 3.55 12.67 -21.57
N LYS A 49 4.47 12.89 -22.52
CA LYS A 49 4.96 11.81 -23.39
C LYS A 49 5.77 10.81 -22.56
N LYS A 50 5.73 9.54 -22.95
CA LYS A 50 6.60 8.51 -22.38
C LYS A 50 8.06 8.84 -22.66
N ASP A 51 8.92 8.66 -21.67
CA ASP A 51 10.36 8.85 -21.78
C ASP A 51 11.03 7.49 -22.05
N PRO A 52 11.63 7.28 -23.23
CA PRO A 52 12.37 6.05 -23.53
C PRO A 52 13.63 5.88 -22.67
N ASN A 53 14.11 6.94 -22.01
CA ASN A 53 15.29 6.90 -21.14
C ASN A 53 14.92 6.84 -19.65
N PHE A 54 13.65 6.60 -19.31
CA PHE A 54 13.19 6.47 -17.93
C PHE A 54 14.07 5.49 -17.15
N GLN A 55 14.63 5.94 -16.02
CA GLN A 55 15.45 5.12 -15.15
C GLN A 55 14.62 4.70 -13.93
N PRO A 56 14.21 3.41 -13.84
CA PRO A 56 13.47 2.95 -12.68
C PRO A 56 14.33 3.04 -11.42
N LYS A 57 13.72 3.48 -10.32
CA LYS A 57 14.34 3.51 -8.99
C LYS A 57 14.31 2.13 -8.34
N ALA A 58 13.25 1.37 -8.59
CA ALA A 58 13.07 0.05 -8.01
C ALA A 58 14.17 -0.92 -8.49
N PRO A 59 14.94 -1.55 -7.59
CA PRO A 59 16.00 -2.47 -8.00
C PRO A 59 15.39 -3.74 -8.58
N THR A 60 15.97 -4.26 -9.67
CA THR A 60 15.62 -5.57 -10.24
C THR A 60 16.45 -6.70 -9.67
N ASN A 61 17.58 -6.38 -9.02
CA ASN A 61 18.44 -7.34 -8.35
C ASN A 61 18.99 -6.73 -7.05
N MET A 62 19.07 -7.54 -6.01
CA MET A 62 19.63 -7.22 -4.70
C MET A 62 20.44 -8.40 -4.18
N LYS A 63 21.62 -8.12 -3.62
CA LYS A 63 22.42 -9.14 -2.93
C LYS A 63 21.93 -9.32 -1.48
N PRO A 64 21.70 -10.55 -1.00
CA PRO A 64 21.36 -10.80 0.40
C PRO A 64 22.48 -10.32 1.33
N SER A 65 22.12 -9.67 2.43
CA SER A 65 23.11 -9.20 3.42
C SER A 65 23.49 -10.29 4.44
N GLY A 66 22.63 -11.31 4.58
CA GLY A 66 22.70 -12.28 5.68
C GLY A 66 21.88 -11.88 6.91
N ASP A 67 21.51 -10.60 7.02
CA ASP A 67 20.58 -10.09 8.02
C ASP A 67 19.17 -10.00 7.42
N ILE A 68 18.25 -10.82 7.96
CA ILE A 68 16.86 -10.91 7.47
C ILE A 68 16.13 -9.58 7.63
N GLU A 69 16.33 -8.86 8.72
CA GLU A 69 15.58 -7.63 9.00
C GLU A 69 16.11 -6.48 8.15
N ALA A 70 17.42 -6.38 7.96
CA ALA A 70 18.01 -5.46 7.00
C ALA A 70 17.54 -5.75 5.56
N ASP A 71 17.44 -7.04 5.20
CA ASP A 71 16.94 -7.50 3.91
C ASP A 71 15.45 -7.11 3.70
N ARG A 72 14.60 -7.29 4.72
CA ARG A 72 13.19 -6.85 4.69
C ARG A 72 13.08 -5.33 4.50
N LEU A 73 13.85 -4.55 5.26
CA LEU A 73 13.82 -3.08 5.13
C LEU A 73 14.20 -2.62 3.72
N ARG A 74 15.18 -3.26 3.10
CA ARG A 74 15.55 -2.98 1.70
C ARG A 74 14.46 -3.37 0.72
N LEU A 75 13.85 -4.55 0.88
CA LEU A 75 12.74 -4.97 0.03
C LEU A 75 11.51 -4.06 0.18
N ARG A 76 11.25 -3.57 1.39
CA ARG A 76 10.21 -2.59 1.67
C ARG A 76 10.48 -1.24 1.01
N GLN A 77 11.73 -0.79 0.98
CA GLN A 77 12.07 0.41 0.21
C GLN A 77 11.88 0.15 -1.29
N ALA A 78 12.31 -1.01 -1.78
CA ALA A 78 12.18 -1.40 -3.17
C ALA A 78 10.72 -1.41 -3.67
N VAL A 79 9.76 -1.90 -2.86
CA VAL A 79 8.33 -1.87 -3.22
C VAL A 79 7.78 -0.42 -3.26
N ARG A 80 8.28 0.48 -2.39
CA ARG A 80 7.90 1.90 -2.41
C ARG A 80 8.42 2.62 -3.64
N ASP A 81 9.68 2.36 -4.00
CA ASP A 81 10.29 2.88 -5.22
C ASP A 81 9.53 2.36 -6.45
N LYS A 82 9.09 1.10 -6.43
CA LYS A 82 8.26 0.56 -7.53
C LYS A 82 6.91 1.26 -7.64
N ILE A 83 6.28 1.62 -6.53
CA ILE A 83 5.02 2.38 -6.55
C ILE A 83 5.25 3.75 -7.19
N ASP A 84 6.38 4.41 -6.92
CA ASP A 84 6.76 5.67 -7.57
C ASP A 84 6.97 5.49 -9.07
N ASP A 85 7.79 4.52 -9.47
CA ASP A 85 8.06 4.24 -10.88
C ASP A 85 6.76 3.91 -11.62
N ALA A 86 5.90 3.09 -11.02
CA ALA A 86 4.62 2.72 -11.62
C ALA A 86 3.61 3.88 -11.68
N ALA A 87 3.74 4.89 -10.81
CA ALA A 87 2.89 6.07 -10.81
C ALA A 87 3.37 7.17 -11.78
N ASP A 88 4.66 7.16 -12.13
CA ASP A 88 5.25 8.13 -13.05
C ASP A 88 4.60 8.04 -14.43
N GLN A 89 4.07 9.17 -14.90
CA GLN A 89 3.36 9.24 -16.18
C GLN A 89 4.31 9.11 -17.37
N THR A 90 5.59 9.41 -17.18
CA THR A 90 6.65 9.29 -18.19
C THR A 90 7.17 7.85 -18.33
N ASN A 91 7.00 7.00 -17.30
CA ASN A 91 7.46 5.62 -17.35
C ASN A 91 6.70 4.81 -18.41
N PRO A 92 7.35 4.25 -19.44
CA PRO A 92 6.70 3.43 -20.46
C PRO A 92 5.98 2.21 -19.87
N ASP A 93 6.52 1.63 -18.80
CA ASP A 93 6.00 0.43 -18.12
C ASP A 93 5.15 0.78 -16.88
N GLY A 94 4.76 2.04 -16.75
CA GLY A 94 3.95 2.53 -15.64
C GLY A 94 2.59 1.84 -15.56
N TRP A 95 2.06 1.68 -14.36
CA TRP A 95 0.75 1.06 -14.13
C TRP A 95 -0.30 2.14 -13.91
N THR A 96 -1.44 2.01 -14.59
CA THR A 96 -2.55 2.96 -14.38
C THR A 96 -3.02 2.93 -12.93
N LYS A 97 -3.53 4.07 -12.42
CA LYS A 97 -4.10 4.15 -11.06
C LYS A 97 -5.17 3.08 -10.82
N LYS A 98 -5.94 2.71 -11.85
CA LYS A 98 -6.98 1.69 -11.76
C LYS A 98 -6.41 0.27 -11.64
N THR A 99 -5.27 0.01 -12.26
CA THR A 99 -4.69 -1.34 -12.33
C THR A 99 -3.80 -1.65 -11.12
N ARG A 100 -3.02 -0.68 -10.62
CA ARG A 100 -2.07 -0.93 -9.52
C ARG A 100 -2.65 -1.02 -8.11
N GLN A 101 -3.98 -0.95 -7.97
CA GLN A 101 -4.65 -0.94 -6.67
C GLN A 101 -5.26 -2.30 -6.33
N PRO A 102 -5.42 -2.63 -5.04
CA PRO A 102 -5.04 -1.83 -3.87
C PRO A 102 -3.60 -2.08 -3.38
N CYS A 103 -2.89 -3.06 -3.93
CA CYS A 103 -1.60 -3.51 -3.43
C CYS A 103 -0.56 -3.62 -4.54
N VAL A 104 0.68 -3.33 -4.19
CA VAL A 104 1.86 -3.71 -4.94
C VAL A 104 2.74 -4.56 -4.04
N SER A 105 3.24 -5.65 -4.59
CA SER A 105 4.11 -6.60 -3.90
C SER A 105 5.46 -6.64 -4.57
N ALA A 106 6.50 -6.81 -3.76
CA ALA A 106 7.83 -7.19 -4.19
C ALA A 106 8.16 -8.57 -3.63
N VAL A 107 8.57 -9.49 -4.48
CA VAL A 107 9.08 -10.82 -4.10
C VAL A 107 10.53 -10.89 -4.51
N TRP A 108 11.40 -11.13 -3.54
CA TRP A 108 12.82 -11.25 -3.73
C TRP A 108 13.26 -12.71 -3.62
N ASP A 109 13.75 -13.25 -4.73
CA ASP A 109 14.48 -14.51 -4.74
C ASP A 109 15.88 -14.29 -4.16
N ARG A 110 16.09 -14.74 -2.93
CA ARG A 110 17.36 -14.50 -2.23
C ARG A 110 18.49 -15.38 -2.74
N LYS A 111 18.23 -16.39 -3.57
CA LYS A 111 19.27 -17.22 -4.18
C LYS A 111 19.87 -16.55 -5.42
N SER A 112 19.03 -16.05 -6.32
CA SER A 112 19.48 -15.35 -7.54
C SER A 112 19.74 -13.84 -7.31
N GLY A 113 19.10 -13.28 -6.29
CA GLY A 113 19.08 -11.86 -6.03
C GLY A 113 17.98 -11.11 -6.77
N ASN A 114 17.24 -11.75 -7.69
CA ASN A 114 16.25 -11.07 -8.52
C ASN A 114 15.00 -10.66 -7.73
N VAL A 115 14.45 -9.49 -8.08
CA VAL A 115 13.25 -8.92 -7.44
C VAL A 115 12.13 -8.80 -8.47
N TYR A 116 10.99 -9.39 -8.13
CA TYR A 116 9.80 -9.47 -8.98
C TYR A 116 8.71 -8.61 -8.37
N TYR A 117 8.09 -7.77 -9.19
CA TYR A 117 7.08 -6.83 -8.72
C TYR A 117 5.76 -7.08 -9.42
N ASN A 118 4.67 -7.06 -8.66
CA ASN A 118 3.36 -7.22 -9.26
C ASN A 118 2.29 -6.40 -8.53
N HIS A 119 1.11 -6.35 -9.13
CA HIS A 119 -0.07 -5.67 -8.60
C HIS A 119 -1.30 -6.57 -8.74
N ASN A 120 -2.41 -6.24 -8.07
CA ASN A 120 -3.64 -7.01 -8.22
C ASN A 120 -4.23 -6.85 -9.64
N VAL A 121 -4.85 -7.89 -10.17
CA VAL A 121 -5.66 -7.85 -11.40
C VAL A 121 -7.05 -8.40 -11.15
N LYS A 122 -7.92 -8.32 -12.15
CA LYS A 122 -9.27 -8.92 -12.12
C LYS A 122 -9.44 -10.02 -13.16
N ASP A 123 -8.39 -10.32 -13.90
CA ASP A 123 -8.42 -11.31 -14.98
C ASP A 123 -8.58 -12.72 -14.41
N SER A 124 -9.16 -13.62 -15.19
CA SER A 124 -9.28 -15.02 -14.81
C SER A 124 -7.88 -15.62 -14.58
N VAL A 125 -7.76 -16.45 -13.55
CA VAL A 125 -6.53 -17.20 -13.28
C VAL A 125 -6.59 -18.50 -14.05
N ASP A 126 -5.66 -18.69 -14.98
CA ASP A 126 -5.42 -19.99 -15.61
C ASP A 126 -4.49 -20.81 -14.69
N PRO A 127 -4.93 -21.95 -14.14
CA PRO A 127 -4.07 -22.80 -13.31
C PRO A 127 -2.82 -23.30 -14.03
N ASP A 128 -2.86 -23.46 -15.36
CA ASP A 128 -1.71 -23.94 -16.13
C ASP A 128 -0.61 -22.88 -16.26
N ASP A 129 -0.98 -21.61 -16.09
CA ASP A 129 -0.05 -20.49 -15.97
C ASP A 129 0.54 -20.34 -14.55
N LEU A 130 0.17 -21.17 -13.59
CA LEU A 130 0.80 -21.20 -12.28
C LEU A 130 1.97 -22.19 -12.24
N ASP A 131 3.03 -21.84 -11.52
CA ASP A 131 4.08 -22.75 -11.06
C ASP A 131 3.43 -23.95 -10.34
N PRO A 132 3.96 -25.18 -10.48
CA PRO A 132 3.35 -26.37 -9.88
C PRO A 132 2.98 -26.23 -8.39
N ILE A 133 3.81 -25.56 -7.58
CA ILE A 133 3.54 -25.34 -6.15
C ILE A 133 2.28 -24.49 -5.97
N LEU A 134 2.19 -23.38 -6.72
CA LEU A 134 1.06 -22.47 -6.65
C LEU A 134 -0.19 -23.07 -7.30
N ARG A 135 -0.03 -23.85 -8.37
CA ARG A 135 -1.13 -24.54 -9.04
C ARG A 135 -1.86 -25.48 -8.08
N GLU A 136 -1.12 -26.31 -7.35
CA GLU A 136 -1.69 -27.23 -6.36
C GLU A 136 -2.47 -26.46 -5.29
N ARG A 137 -1.89 -25.39 -4.75
CA ARG A 137 -2.54 -24.54 -3.73
C ARG A 137 -3.77 -23.83 -4.27
N PHE A 138 -3.74 -23.40 -5.52
CA PHE A 138 -4.88 -22.80 -6.18
C PHE A 138 -6.01 -23.80 -6.39
N GLN A 139 -5.69 -25.03 -6.76
CA GLN A 139 -6.66 -26.12 -6.86
C GLN A 139 -7.27 -26.43 -5.49
N ASN A 140 -6.48 -26.48 -4.43
CA ASN A 140 -6.96 -26.64 -3.04
C ASN A 140 -7.98 -25.54 -2.67
N PHE A 141 -7.70 -24.28 -3.02
CA PHE A 141 -8.65 -23.18 -2.88
C PHE A 141 -9.94 -23.41 -3.70
N GLN A 142 -9.83 -23.78 -4.98
CA GLN A 142 -10.99 -23.98 -5.85
C GLN A 142 -11.89 -25.15 -5.38
N ASP A 143 -11.26 -26.26 -5.01
CA ASP A 143 -11.92 -27.48 -4.53
C ASP A 143 -12.43 -27.37 -3.09
N LYS A 144 -12.06 -26.28 -2.39
CA LYS A 144 -12.27 -26.11 -0.95
C LYS A 144 -11.71 -27.26 -0.11
N LYS A 145 -10.54 -27.76 -0.50
CA LYS A 145 -9.83 -28.85 0.18
C LYS A 145 -8.53 -28.32 0.75
N ASN A 146 -8.22 -28.67 2.00
CA ASN A 146 -6.98 -28.26 2.67
C ASN A 146 -6.75 -26.74 2.58
N TRP A 147 -7.84 -25.97 2.60
CA TRP A 147 -7.85 -24.53 2.57
C TRP A 147 -8.75 -24.02 3.68
N ASP A 148 -8.19 -23.22 4.57
CA ASP A 148 -8.94 -22.63 5.68
C ASP A 148 -9.65 -21.36 5.19
N PHE A 149 -10.98 -21.39 5.13
CA PHE A 149 -11.80 -20.23 4.74
C PHE A 149 -12.22 -19.38 5.94
N ASP A 150 -11.91 -19.81 7.15
CA ASP A 150 -12.24 -19.15 8.41
C ASP A 150 -10.98 -18.62 9.12
N LEU A 151 -9.88 -18.50 8.38
CA LEU A 151 -8.59 -18.04 8.89
C LEU A 151 -8.64 -16.56 9.28
N GLU A 152 -9.43 -15.74 8.57
CA GLU A 152 -9.67 -14.31 8.86
C GLU A 152 -11.16 -13.99 8.71
N GLU A 153 -11.67 -13.08 9.54
CA GLU A 153 -13.00 -12.49 9.36
C GLU A 153 -13.09 -11.84 7.96
N ASP A 154 -14.14 -12.15 7.20
CA ASP A 154 -14.34 -11.68 5.83
C ASP A 154 -13.31 -12.16 4.79
N GLN A 155 -12.57 -13.25 5.03
CA GLN A 155 -11.59 -13.79 4.07
C GLN A 155 -12.16 -13.99 2.65
N THR A 156 -13.44 -14.36 2.55
CA THR A 156 -14.14 -14.57 1.27
C THR A 156 -14.31 -13.27 0.46
N MET A 157 -14.29 -12.11 1.11
CA MET A 157 -14.39 -10.79 0.48
C MET A 157 -13.08 -10.36 -0.19
N HIS A 158 -11.96 -11.02 0.11
CA HIS A 158 -10.68 -10.71 -0.51
C HIS A 158 -10.57 -11.18 -1.96
N GLY A 159 -11.46 -12.06 -2.43
CA GLY A 159 -11.45 -12.55 -3.81
C GLY A 159 -10.47 -13.71 -4.03
N ILE A 160 -10.05 -13.88 -5.28
CA ILE A 160 -9.33 -15.06 -5.76
C ILE A 160 -7.81 -14.88 -5.54
N PRO A 161 -7.12 -15.73 -4.75
CA PRO A 161 -5.71 -15.52 -4.41
C PRO A 161 -4.77 -15.42 -5.61
N GLY A 162 -5.04 -16.14 -6.70
CA GLY A 162 -4.24 -16.08 -7.93
C GLY A 162 -4.21 -14.71 -8.61
N GLN A 163 -5.17 -13.84 -8.31
CA GLN A 163 -5.26 -12.49 -8.87
C GLN A 163 -4.44 -11.45 -8.08
N HIS A 164 -3.94 -11.82 -6.91
CA HIS A 164 -3.32 -10.87 -5.98
C HIS A 164 -1.84 -10.67 -6.27
N SER A 165 -1.33 -9.50 -5.91
CA SER A 165 0.03 -9.08 -6.24
C SER A 165 1.09 -10.02 -5.68
N GLU A 166 0.89 -10.55 -4.48
CA GLU A 166 1.79 -11.47 -3.79
C GLU A 166 1.96 -12.77 -4.58
N THR A 167 0.83 -13.37 -4.95
CA THR A 167 0.78 -14.64 -5.68
C THR A 167 1.41 -14.50 -7.05
N ARG A 168 1.10 -13.40 -7.76
CA ARG A 168 1.62 -13.15 -9.11
C ARG A 168 3.12 -12.91 -9.12
N ALA A 169 3.63 -12.09 -8.20
CA ALA A 169 5.07 -11.87 -8.05
C ALA A 169 5.81 -13.16 -7.67
N THR A 170 5.22 -13.96 -6.77
CA THR A 170 5.80 -15.26 -6.37
C THR A 170 5.80 -16.26 -7.54
N ASN A 171 4.74 -16.28 -8.34
CA ASN A 171 4.65 -17.13 -9.53
C ASN A 171 5.76 -16.82 -10.55
N GLU A 172 5.99 -15.54 -10.81
CA GLU A 172 7.08 -15.10 -11.69
C GLU A 172 8.46 -15.50 -11.14
N ALA A 173 8.68 -15.33 -9.85
CA ALA A 173 9.92 -15.69 -9.18
C ALA A 173 10.21 -17.20 -9.24
N LEU A 174 9.20 -18.04 -8.96
CA LEU A 174 9.30 -19.49 -9.02
C LEU A 174 9.59 -19.97 -10.46
N LYS A 175 8.86 -19.46 -11.44
CA LYS A 175 9.07 -19.81 -12.85
C LYS A 175 10.46 -19.41 -13.34
N ALA A 176 10.93 -18.22 -12.98
CA ALA A 176 12.27 -17.77 -13.33
C ALA A 176 13.34 -18.67 -12.71
N ALA A 177 13.16 -19.06 -11.44
CA ALA A 177 14.05 -20.00 -10.78
C ALA A 177 14.13 -21.36 -11.47
N ARG A 178 12.98 -21.91 -11.88
CA ARG A 178 12.95 -23.17 -12.64
C ARG A 178 13.57 -23.02 -14.04
N ALA A 179 13.36 -21.88 -14.70
CA ALA A 179 13.99 -21.60 -15.99
C ALA A 179 15.53 -21.52 -15.90
N GLU A 180 16.07 -21.18 -14.72
CA GLU A 180 17.51 -21.26 -14.42
C GLU A 180 17.98 -22.68 -14.05
N GLY A 181 17.10 -23.68 -14.09
CA GLY A 181 17.40 -25.08 -13.76
C GLY A 181 17.41 -25.37 -12.25
N ARG A 182 16.88 -24.47 -11.42
CA ARG A 182 16.73 -24.70 -9.98
C ARG A 182 15.43 -25.42 -9.67
N ASP A 183 15.42 -26.15 -8.56
CA ASP A 183 14.18 -26.58 -7.90
C ASP A 183 13.92 -25.64 -6.71
N PRO A 184 13.15 -24.55 -6.90
CA PRO A 184 12.98 -23.53 -5.87
C PRO A 184 12.13 -24.03 -4.71
N ASP A 185 12.56 -23.71 -3.49
CA ASP A 185 11.74 -23.81 -2.28
C ASP A 185 11.14 -22.46 -1.93
N LEU A 186 9.93 -22.43 -1.37
CA LEU A 186 9.28 -21.16 -1.01
C LEU A 186 10.06 -20.38 0.07
N GLY A 187 10.84 -21.07 0.91
CA GLY A 187 11.71 -20.44 1.90
C GLY A 187 12.89 -19.65 1.31
N ASP A 188 13.18 -19.81 0.01
CA ASP A 188 14.20 -19.03 -0.70
C ASP A 188 13.76 -17.59 -0.99
N PHE A 189 12.46 -17.31 -0.89
CA PHE A 189 11.87 -16.04 -1.27
C PHE A 189 11.47 -15.20 -0.05
N MET A 190 11.47 -13.89 -0.24
CA MET A 190 10.95 -12.91 0.71
C MET A 190 9.90 -12.04 0.02
N VAL A 191 8.81 -11.71 0.72
CA VAL A 191 7.74 -10.84 0.20
C VAL A 191 7.54 -9.62 1.10
N GLU A 192 7.38 -8.45 0.48
CA GLU A 192 6.91 -7.23 1.13
C GLU A 192 5.83 -6.58 0.26
N ASN A 193 4.84 -5.99 0.91
CA ASN A 193 3.68 -5.39 0.25
C ASN A 193 3.48 -3.96 0.73
N ALA A 194 2.97 -3.12 -0.16
CA ALA A 194 2.61 -1.75 0.17
C ALA A 194 1.25 -1.37 -0.40
N ARG A 195 0.50 -0.60 0.39
CA ARG A 195 -0.82 -0.08 0.00
C ARG A 195 -0.67 0.96 -1.10
N VAL A 196 -1.48 0.83 -2.13
CA VAL A 196 -1.62 1.86 -3.16
C VAL A 196 -3.00 2.50 -3.03
N THR A 197 -3.04 3.64 -2.36
CA THR A 197 -4.24 4.48 -2.26
C THR A 197 -4.03 5.80 -3.03
N SER A 198 -4.88 6.81 -2.81
CA SER A 198 -4.59 8.17 -3.29
C SER A 198 -3.32 8.69 -2.63
N GLU A 199 -2.43 9.35 -3.38
CA GLU A 199 -1.18 9.94 -2.85
C GLU A 199 -1.42 10.90 -1.68
N SER A 200 -2.60 11.52 -1.62
CA SER A 200 -3.02 12.41 -0.53
C SER A 200 -3.43 11.68 0.76
N ARG A 201 -3.58 10.35 0.75
CA ARG A 201 -3.92 9.59 1.95
C ARG A 201 -2.66 9.23 2.71
N SER A 202 -2.74 9.33 4.04
CA SER A 202 -1.65 9.00 4.96
C SER A 202 -1.25 7.51 4.95
N ASP A 203 -2.04 6.65 4.31
CA ASP A 203 -1.79 5.22 4.20
C ASP A 203 -1.16 4.80 2.87
N HIS A 204 -0.92 5.74 1.95
CA HIS A 204 -0.24 5.46 0.69
C HIS A 204 1.20 5.01 0.96
N LYS A 205 1.63 3.89 0.34
CA LYS A 205 2.94 3.22 0.52
C LYS A 205 3.20 2.66 1.92
N ASN A 206 2.20 2.66 2.82
CA ASN A 206 2.33 1.98 4.10
C ASN A 206 2.31 0.46 3.89
N PRO A 207 3.00 -0.30 4.74
CA PRO A 207 2.98 -1.76 4.68
C PRO A 207 1.56 -2.33 4.73
N MET A 208 1.37 -3.40 3.96
CA MET A 208 0.13 -4.16 3.91
C MET A 208 0.41 -5.62 4.27
N PRO A 209 -0.28 -6.22 5.24
CA PRO A 209 -0.12 -7.66 5.46
C PRO A 209 -0.71 -8.39 4.24
N CYS A 210 -0.16 -9.56 3.91
CA CYS A 210 -0.84 -10.50 3.01
C CYS A 210 -2.24 -10.79 3.55
N CYS A 211 -3.28 -10.83 2.73
CA CYS A 211 -4.58 -11.31 3.23
C CYS A 211 -4.52 -12.81 3.59
N ALA A 212 -5.52 -13.34 4.30
CA ALA A 212 -5.56 -14.76 4.64
C ALA A 212 -5.44 -15.71 3.43
N ASN A 213 -6.07 -15.37 2.29
CA ASN A 213 -5.95 -16.17 1.07
C ASN A 213 -4.51 -16.18 0.52
N CYS A 214 -3.87 -15.02 0.43
CA CYS A 214 -2.48 -14.93 -0.03
C CYS A 214 -1.52 -15.62 0.93
N THR A 215 -1.78 -15.54 2.23
CA THR A 215 -0.89 -16.19 3.19
C THR A 215 -0.84 -17.69 3.00
N GLN A 216 -1.99 -18.33 2.76
CA GLN A 216 -2.04 -19.77 2.45
C GLN A 216 -1.46 -20.07 1.07
N MET A 217 -1.73 -19.20 0.08
CA MET A 217 -1.23 -19.36 -1.28
C MET A 217 0.29 -19.39 -1.36
N ILE A 218 0.97 -18.49 -0.63
CA ILE A 218 2.43 -18.35 -0.62
C ILE A 218 3.04 -18.73 0.74
N ASP A 219 2.37 -19.59 1.50
CA ASP A 219 2.87 -20.10 2.77
C ASP A 219 4.26 -20.74 2.61
N GLY A 220 5.20 -20.40 3.49
CA GLY A 220 6.62 -20.72 3.36
C GLY A 220 7.49 -19.56 2.85
N VAL A 221 6.93 -18.61 2.08
CA VAL A 221 7.65 -17.38 1.69
C VAL A 221 7.89 -16.51 2.91
N ASN A 222 9.12 -16.04 3.11
CA ASN A 222 9.44 -15.19 4.25
C ASN A 222 8.65 -13.86 4.18
N GLY A 223 7.86 -13.56 5.22
CA GLY A 223 7.00 -12.38 5.27
C GLY A 223 5.53 -12.63 4.89
N SER A 224 5.18 -13.82 4.35
CA SER A 224 3.79 -14.14 3.97
C SER A 224 2.81 -14.09 5.14
N SER A 225 3.26 -14.40 6.35
CA SER A 225 2.47 -14.30 7.59
C SER A 225 2.73 -13.02 8.40
N GLY A 226 3.48 -12.06 7.85
CA GLY A 226 3.75 -10.78 8.50
C GLY A 226 2.45 -10.01 8.80
N GLY A 227 2.36 -9.44 10.00
CA GLY A 227 1.20 -8.66 10.44
C GLY A 227 0.01 -9.46 10.94
N TRP A 228 0.17 -10.77 11.14
CA TRP A 228 -0.83 -11.65 11.74
C TRP A 228 -0.33 -12.24 13.06
N ASP A 229 -1.22 -12.29 14.04
CA ASP A 229 -1.08 -13.13 15.22
C ASP A 229 -2.00 -14.35 15.02
N VAL A 230 -1.47 -15.55 15.25
CA VAL A 230 -2.25 -16.80 15.18
C VAL A 230 -2.64 -17.20 16.59
N VAL A 231 -3.93 -17.13 16.91
CA VAL A 231 -4.48 -17.55 18.19
C VAL A 231 -5.57 -18.58 17.91
N ASP A 232 -5.43 -19.78 18.48
CA ASP A 232 -6.35 -20.91 18.29
C ASP A 232 -6.64 -21.26 16.82
N GLY A 233 -5.60 -21.18 15.98
CA GLY A 233 -5.70 -21.45 14.53
C GLY A 233 -6.29 -20.31 13.70
N LYS A 234 -6.80 -19.25 14.33
CA LYS A 234 -7.33 -18.07 13.64
C LYS A 234 -6.30 -16.95 13.55
N LYS A 235 -6.27 -16.27 12.41
CA LYS A 235 -5.45 -15.08 12.22
C LYS A 235 -6.21 -13.85 12.64
N THR A 236 -5.62 -13.13 13.58
CA THR A 236 -6.03 -11.77 13.92
C THR A 236 -4.95 -10.82 13.49
N LYS A 237 -5.35 -9.69 12.91
CA LYS A 237 -4.38 -8.69 12.47
C LYS A 237 -3.64 -8.14 13.70
N ARG A 238 -2.31 -8.20 13.67
CA ARG A 238 -1.47 -7.71 14.77
C ARG A 238 -1.71 -6.22 15.00
N LYS A 239 -1.98 -5.86 16.24
CA LYS A 239 -2.20 -4.46 16.63
C LYS A 239 -0.92 -3.66 16.43
N ASN A 240 -1.03 -2.48 15.81
CA ASN A 240 0.08 -1.58 15.53
C ASN A 240 1.18 -2.15 14.63
N TRP A 241 0.87 -3.15 13.79
CA TRP A 241 1.84 -3.65 12.81
C TRP A 241 2.19 -2.56 11.79
N ASP A 242 3.48 -2.26 11.68
CA ASP A 242 4.05 -1.21 10.84
C ASP A 242 4.90 -1.76 9.69
N GLY A 243 4.85 -3.08 9.48
CA GLY A 243 5.74 -3.81 8.57
C GLY A 243 6.75 -4.72 9.30
N SER A 244 7.01 -4.50 10.59
CA SER A 244 7.96 -5.32 11.39
C SER A 244 7.33 -6.44 12.20
#